data_AF-A0A2V8SRE9-F1
#
_entry.id   AF-A0A2V8SRE9-F1
#
_cell.length_a   1.000
_cell.length_b   1.000
_cell.length_c   1.000
_cell.angle_alpha   90.00
_cell.angle_beta   90.00
_cell.angle_gamma   90.00
#
_symmetry.space_group_name_H-M   'P 1'
#
loop_
_entity.id
_entity.type
_entity.pdbx_description
1 polymer ?
#
loop_
_entity_poly.entity_id
_entity_poly.type
_entity_poly.pdbx_seq_one_letter_code
_entity_poly.pdbx_strand_id
1 'polypeptide(L)'
;MSSVIYEVRTVVERDLCGRYERYMTDQHIPDLMKTGCFTEASFENFDGGEYQMRYVASSREQLDRYLRDHAPRLRQDFLSHFPDGITVWRKEWNVIRHFA
;
A
#
# COMPACT_ATOMS: atom_id res chain seq x y z
N MET A 1 -15.38 -14.20 -9.46
CA MET A 1 -14.91 -12.86 -9.01
C MET A 1 -13.43 -12.79 -9.32
N SER A 2 -12.99 -11.77 -10.04
CA SER A 2 -11.57 -11.59 -10.35
C SER A 2 -10.94 -10.70 -9.29
N SER A 3 -9.86 -11.16 -8.66
CA SER A 3 -9.11 -10.37 -7.70
C SER A 3 -8.44 -9.17 -8.39
N VAL A 4 -8.27 -8.09 -7.63
CA VAL A 4 -7.55 -6.90 -8.09
C VAL A 4 -6.34 -6.69 -7.18
N ILE A 5 -5.18 -6.39 -7.77
CA ILE A 5 -3.98 -6.02 -7.02
C ILE A 5 -3.82 -4.51 -7.11
N TYR A 6 -3.78 -3.87 -5.95
CA TYR A 6 -3.40 -2.47 -5.82
C TYR A 6 -1.93 -2.43 -5.40
N GLU A 7 -1.08 -2.02 -6.35
CA GLU A 7 0.36 -1.88 -6.15
C GLU A 7 0.69 -0.43 -5.81
N VAL A 8 1.54 -0.26 -4.81
CA VAL A 8 2.11 1.03 -4.43
C VAL A 8 3.62 0.90 -4.47
N ARG A 9 4.30 1.79 -5.19
CA ARG A 9 5.77 1.88 -5.18
C ARG A 9 6.17 3.17 -4.52
N THR A 10 7.24 3.15 -3.75
CA THR A 10 7.80 4.35 -3.14
C THR A 10 9.30 4.42 -3.29
N VAL A 11 9.81 5.63 -3.52
CA VAL A 11 11.23 5.94 -3.31
C VAL A 11 11.30 6.87 -2.11
N VAL A 12 12.06 6.45 -1.11
CA VAL A 12 12.19 7.06 0.21
C VAL A 12 13.62 7.52 0.39
N GLU A 13 13.82 8.76 0.84
CA GLU A 13 15.15 9.26 1.20
C GLU A 13 15.80 8.38 2.27
N ARG A 14 17.11 8.13 2.13
CA ARG A 14 17.81 7.06 2.87
C ARG A 14 17.75 7.22 4.40
N ASP A 15 17.73 8.44 4.89
CA ASP A 15 17.63 8.75 6.32
C ASP A 15 16.22 8.51 6.88
N LEU A 16 15.19 8.50 6.02
CA LEU A 16 13.80 8.21 6.40
C LEU A 16 13.46 6.72 6.39
N CYS A 17 14.22 5.88 5.67
CA CYS A 17 13.93 4.45 5.47
C CYS A 17 13.57 3.70 6.76
N GLY A 18 14.39 3.83 7.82
CA GLY A 18 14.14 3.10 9.07
C GLY A 18 12.87 3.55 9.80
N ARG A 19 12.49 4.83 9.69
CA ARG A 19 11.22 5.35 10.25
C ARG A 19 10.03 4.92 9.38
N TYR A 20 10.21 4.97 8.07
CA TYR A 20 9.22 4.54 7.09
C TYR A 20 8.85 3.08 7.27
N GLU A 21 9.84 2.18 7.34
CA GLU A 21 9.61 0.75 7.54
C GLU A 21 8.79 0.48 8.80
N ARG A 22 9.19 1.03 9.96
CA ARG A 22 8.44 0.86 11.22
C ARG A 22 7.03 1.39 11.12
N TYR A 23 6.84 2.60 10.60
CA TYR A 23 5.49 3.16 10.46
C TYR A 23 4.62 2.31 9.53
N MET A 24 5.18 1.81 8.43
CA MET A 24 4.46 0.97 7.49
C MET A 24 4.07 -0.38 8.11
N THR A 25 4.98 -1.04 8.83
CA THR A 25 4.73 -2.34 9.46
C THR A 25 3.85 -2.26 10.70
N ASP A 26 4.01 -1.23 11.52
CA ASP A 26 3.41 -1.18 12.85
C ASP A 26 2.04 -0.48 12.84
N GLN A 27 1.78 0.38 11.84
CA GLN A 27 0.56 1.20 11.79
C GLN A 27 -0.11 1.17 10.41
N HIS A 28 0.55 1.66 9.35
CA HIS A 28 -0.14 1.97 8.09
C HIS A 28 -0.74 0.75 7.39
N ILE A 29 0.06 -0.31 7.18
CA ILE A 29 -0.40 -1.55 6.55
C ILE A 29 -1.44 -2.24 7.44
N PRO A 30 -1.22 -2.42 8.76
CA PRO A 30 -2.26 -2.94 9.65
C PRO A 30 -3.59 -2.18 9.58
N ASP A 31 -3.58 -0.85 9.57
CA ASP A 31 -4.80 -0.04 9.51
C ASP A 31 -5.51 -0.15 8.17
N LEU A 32 -4.76 -0.28 7.08
CA LEU A 32 -5.30 -0.59 5.76
C LEU A 32 -5.96 -1.98 5.74
N MET A 33 -5.34 -2.99 6.36
CA MET A 33 -5.91 -4.34 6.45
C MET A 33 -7.18 -4.38 7.32
N LYS A 34 -7.25 -3.59 8.41
CA LYS A 34 -8.44 -3.46 9.27
C LYS A 34 -9.67 -2.91 8.54
N THR A 35 -9.51 -2.29 7.37
CA THR A 35 -10.66 -1.84 6.55
C THR A 35 -11.50 -3.01 6.03
N GLY A 36 -10.92 -4.21 5.97
CA GLY A 36 -11.54 -5.39 5.38
C GLY A 36 -11.69 -5.34 3.85
N CYS A 37 -11.09 -4.34 3.19
CA CYS A 37 -11.12 -4.22 1.73
C CYS A 37 -10.07 -5.09 1.02
N PHE A 38 -9.09 -5.59 1.76
CA PHE A 38 -7.99 -6.40 1.25
C PHE A 38 -7.87 -7.71 2.02
N THR A 39 -7.51 -8.78 1.31
CA THR A 39 -7.34 -10.13 1.86
C THR A 39 -5.88 -10.47 2.14
N GLU A 40 -4.96 -9.79 1.47
CA GLU A 40 -3.53 -10.00 1.60
C GLU A 40 -2.78 -8.69 1.36
N ALA A 41 -1.65 -8.53 2.04
CA ALA A 41 -0.70 -7.46 1.82
C ALA A 41 0.73 -8.00 1.83
N SER A 42 1.58 -7.43 0.98
CA SER A 42 3.02 -7.62 1.01
C SER A 42 3.72 -6.27 1.02
N PHE A 43 4.89 -6.22 1.64
CA PHE A 43 5.76 -5.05 1.72
C PHE A 43 7.20 -5.49 1.51
N GLU A 44 7.77 -5.05 0.40
CA GLU A 44 9.09 -5.44 -0.05
C GLU A 44 9.97 -4.21 -0.22
N ASN A 45 11.28 -4.38 -0.07
CA ASN A 45 12.25 -3.37 -0.43
C ASN A 45 13.19 -3.87 -1.54
N PHE A 46 13.71 -2.92 -2.30
CA PHE A 46 14.85 -3.08 -3.16
C PHE A 46 15.89 -2.02 -2.73
N ASP A 47 17.16 -2.43 -2.68
CA ASP A 47 18.28 -1.69 -2.10
C ASP A 47 18.13 -0.15 -2.02
N GLY A 48 18.31 0.40 -0.82
CA GLY A 48 18.63 1.82 -0.68
C GLY A 48 17.49 2.83 -0.84
N GLY A 49 16.24 2.43 -0.54
CA GLY A 49 15.11 3.35 -0.40
C GLY A 49 13.94 3.10 -1.35
N GLU A 50 14.04 2.09 -2.21
CA GLU A 50 12.93 1.69 -3.06
C GLU A 50 12.08 0.63 -2.37
N TYR A 51 10.77 0.85 -2.32
CA TYR A 51 9.83 -0.11 -1.74
C TYR A 51 8.66 -0.39 -2.68
N GLN A 52 8.11 -1.58 -2.51
CA GLN A 52 6.88 -2.02 -3.14
C GLN A 52 5.93 -2.50 -2.05
N MET A 53 4.66 -2.19 -2.22
CA MET A 53 3.57 -2.81 -1.48
C MET A 53 2.57 -3.34 -2.47
N ARG A 54 2.02 -4.53 -2.20
CA ARG A 54 0.92 -5.10 -2.97
C ARG A 54 -0.21 -5.45 -2.05
N TYR A 55 -1.41 -4.99 -2.39
CA TYR A 55 -2.61 -5.29 -1.64
C TYR A 55 -3.60 -6.02 -2.54
N VAL A 56 -4.09 -7.19 -2.11
CA VAL A 56 -5.03 -8.02 -2.88
C VAL A 56 -6.45 -7.73 -2.41
N ALA A 57 -7.28 -7.19 -3.30
CA ALA A 57 -8.71 -7.04 -3.08
C ALA A 57 -9.46 -8.20 -3.75
N SER A 58 -10.47 -8.74 -3.07
CA SER A 58 -11.26 -9.87 -3.58
C SER A 58 -12.16 -9.52 -4.77
N SER A 59 -12.41 -8.22 -4.99
CA SER A 59 -13.15 -7.72 -6.15
C SER A 59 -12.82 -6.25 -6.43
N ARG A 60 -13.28 -5.76 -7.59
CA ARG A 60 -13.17 -4.34 -7.97
C ARG A 60 -13.91 -3.43 -6.99
N GLU A 61 -15.08 -3.85 -6.55
CA GLU A 61 -15.93 -3.09 -5.64
C GLU A 61 -15.26 -2.87 -4.27
N GLN A 62 -14.48 -3.84 -3.79
CA GLN A 62 -13.70 -3.68 -2.56
C GLN A 62 -12.57 -2.66 -2.72
N LEU A 63 -11.86 -2.68 -3.86
CA LEU A 63 -10.85 -1.66 -4.14
C LEU A 63 -11.49 -0.27 -4.25
N ASP A 64 -12.60 -0.14 -4.97
CA ASP A 64 -13.29 1.14 -5.13
C ASP A 64 -13.82 1.67 -3.79
N ARG A 65 -14.33 0.78 -2.92
CA ARG A 65 -14.70 1.12 -1.53
C ARG A 65 -13.50 1.64 -0.75
N TYR A 66 -12.35 0.96 -0.82
CA TYR A 66 -11.13 1.42 -0.17
C TYR A 66 -10.71 2.82 -0.66
N LEU A 67 -10.66 3.02 -1.98
CA LEU A 67 -10.23 4.28 -2.59
C LEU A 67 -11.15 5.45 -2.22
N ARG A 68 -12.45 5.21 -2.11
CA ARG A 68 -13.45 6.23 -1.76
C ARG A 68 -13.50 6.50 -0.25
N ASP A 69 -13.59 5.47 0.57
CA ASP A 69 -14.00 5.60 1.98
C ASP A 69 -12.83 5.61 2.97
N HIS A 70 -11.67 5.07 2.58
CA HIS A 70 -10.56 4.82 3.50
C HIS A 70 -9.25 5.47 3.07
N ALA A 71 -8.93 5.45 1.78
CA ALA A 71 -7.68 5.97 1.25
C ALA A 71 -7.45 7.46 1.55
N PRO A 72 -8.44 8.38 1.54
CA PRO A 72 -8.20 9.79 1.87
C PRO A 72 -7.61 9.97 3.28
N ARG A 73 -8.20 9.33 4.28
CA ARG A 73 -7.74 9.41 5.69
C ARG A 73 -6.35 8.80 5.84
N LEU A 74 -6.12 7.60 5.29
CA LEU A 74 -4.84 6.90 5.42
C LEU A 74 -3.70 7.64 4.69
N ARG A 75 -3.98 8.27 3.55
CA ARG A 75 -3.01 9.11 2.84
C ARG A 75 -2.71 10.39 3.61
N GLN A 76 -3.70 10.99 4.27
CA GLN A 76 -3.48 12.16 5.11
C GLN A 76 -2.62 11.82 6.35
N ASP A 77 -2.90 10.70 7.01
CA ASP A 77 -2.10 10.18 8.12
C ASP A 77 -0.64 9.97 7.67
N PHE A 78 -0.45 9.28 6.54
CA PHE A 78 0.86 9.09 5.91
C PHE A 78 1.61 10.41 5.69
N LEU A 79 0.97 11.41 5.10
CA LEU A 79 1.58 12.73 4.85
C LEU A 79 1.88 13.49 6.14
N SER A 80 1.15 13.24 7.22
CA SER A 80 1.44 13.86 8.53
C SER A 80 2.73 13.31 9.15
N HIS A 81 3.06 12.04 8.87
CA HIS A 81 4.29 11.39 9.29
C HIS A 81 5.47 11.64 8.33
N PHE A 82 5.18 11.82 7.03
CA PHE A 82 6.16 12.03 5.96
C PHE A 82 5.66 13.13 5.00
N PRO A 83 5.80 14.41 5.36
CA PRO A 83 5.33 15.52 4.53
C PRO A 83 6.16 15.66 3.24
N ASP A 84 7.40 15.20 3.25
CA ASP A 84 8.39 15.23 2.19
C ASP A 84 9.31 13.99 2.22
N GLY A 85 10.25 13.92 1.28
CA GLY A 85 11.26 12.84 1.19
C GLY A 85 10.75 11.49 0.70
N ILE A 86 9.48 11.40 0.26
CA ILE A 86 8.91 10.18 -0.31
C ILE A 86 8.15 10.47 -1.60
N THR A 87 8.52 9.78 -2.68
CA THR A 87 7.76 9.77 -3.94
C THR A 87 6.93 8.50 -4.04
N VAL A 88 5.67 8.60 -4.46
CA VAL A 88 4.71 7.48 -4.45
C VAL A 88 4.04 7.28 -5.80
N TRP A 89 4.03 6.06 -6.32
CA TRP A 89 3.29 5.63 -7.51
C TRP A 89 2.27 4.56 -7.17
N ARG A 90 1.17 4.51 -7.93
CA ARG A 90 0.07 3.56 -7.72
C ARG A 90 -0.33 2.94 -9.03
N LYS A 91 -0.58 1.63 -9.01
CA LYS A 91 -1.06 0.89 -10.19
C LYS A 91 -2.05 -0.18 -9.77
N GLU A 92 -3.07 -0.38 -10.60
CA GLU A 92 -4.08 -1.41 -10.42
C GLU A 92 -3.87 -2.51 -11.44
N TRP A 93 -4.04 -3.75 -11.01
CA TRP A 93 -3.91 -4.93 -11.87
C TRP A 93 -5.13 -5.82 -11.70
N ASN A 94 -5.79 -6.17 -12.80
CA ASN A 94 -6.80 -7.22 -12.80
C ASN A 94 -6.09 -8.57 -12.89
N VAL A 95 -6.31 -9.44 -11.90
CA VAL A 95 -5.69 -10.76 -11.90
C VAL A 95 -6.42 -11.65 -12.91
N ILE A 96 -5.67 -12.15 -13.88
CA ILE A 96 -6.18 -13.12 -14.88
C ILE A 96 -6.16 -14.53 -14.30
N ARG A 97 -5.05 -14.93 -13.66
CA ARG A 97 -4.87 -16.27 -13.08
C ARG A 97 -3.71 -16.29 -12.07
N HIS A 98 -3.85 -17.10 -11.02
CA HIS A 98 -2.74 -17.51 -10.16
C HIS A 98 -2.22 -18.87 -10.60
N PHE A 99 -0.90 -19.06 -10.58
CA PHE A 99 -0.23 -20.34 -10.78
C PHE A 99 0.40 -20.75 -9.45
N ALA A 100 0.23 -22.01 -9.07
CA ALA A 100 0.80 -22.62 -7.86
C ALA A 100 2.02 -23.46 -8.24
#